data_AF-A0A7W8JVH3-F1
#
_entry.id   AF-A0A7W8JVH3-F1
#
_cell.length_a   1.000
_cell.length_b   1.000
_cell.length_c   1.000
_cell.angle_alpha   90.00
_cell.angle_beta   90.00
_cell.angle_gamma   90.00
#
_symmetry.space_group_name_H-M   'P 1'
#
loop_
_entity.id
_entity.type
_entity.pdbx_description
1 polymer ?
#
loop_
_entity_poly.entity_id
_entity_poly.type
_entity_poly.pdbx_seq_one_letter_code
_entity_poly.pdbx_strand_id
1 'polypeptide(L)'
;MRRALPLLLALLLPSAGALTLCRVDRSATPTRVPGIYNVTIRTVPECPEDGYAVVRLASGREYPWEVLSPGRPFTWRGVPWYWRGQWVAESGKIYTFKIPGLRAPWMWP
;
A
#
# COMPACT_ATOMS: atom_id res chain seq x y z
N MET A 1 -54.57 -13.84 27.79
CA MET A 1 -53.75 -12.62 27.80
C MET A 1 -52.48 -12.88 28.60
N ARG A 2 -51.36 -13.21 27.94
CA ARG A 2 -50.03 -13.31 28.57
C ARG A 2 -49.06 -12.45 27.78
N ARG A 3 -48.30 -11.65 28.53
CA ARG A 3 -47.61 -10.43 28.12
C ARG A 3 -46.44 -10.71 27.18
N ALA A 4 -46.31 -9.83 26.21
CA ALA A 4 -45.15 -9.62 25.38
C ALA A 4 -43.95 -9.15 26.23
N LEU A 5 -42.76 -9.66 25.91
CA LEU A 5 -41.53 -8.89 26.00
C LEU A 5 -40.51 -9.53 25.03
N PRO A 6 -40.45 -9.08 23.76
CA PRO A 6 -39.42 -9.56 22.87
C PRO A 6 -38.09 -8.91 23.25
N LEU A 7 -37.05 -9.73 23.19
CA LEU A 7 -35.64 -9.41 23.34
C LEU A 7 -35.30 -8.08 22.64
N LEU A 8 -34.94 -7.06 23.42
CA LEU A 8 -34.46 -5.77 22.91
C LEU A 8 -33.02 -5.54 23.37
N LEU A 9 -32.15 -6.54 23.18
CA LEU A 9 -30.75 -6.47 23.61
C LEU A 9 -29.80 -7.17 22.63
N ALA A 10 -30.04 -7.01 21.34
CA ALA A 10 -29.11 -7.47 20.31
C ALA A 10 -29.03 -6.41 19.22
N LEU A 11 -28.20 -5.37 19.38
CA LEU A 11 -27.72 -4.53 18.26
C LEU A 11 -26.62 -3.52 18.63
N LEU A 12 -25.91 -3.71 19.74
CA LEU A 12 -24.64 -3.02 20.01
C LEU A 12 -23.48 -4.01 19.84
N LEU A 13 -23.44 -4.72 18.71
CA LEU A 13 -22.17 -5.28 18.27
C LEU A 13 -21.41 -4.12 17.63
N PRO A 14 -20.28 -3.64 18.19
CA PRO A 14 -19.35 -2.87 17.39
C PRO A 14 -19.01 -3.76 16.19
N SER A 15 -19.38 -3.33 14.99
CA SER A 15 -18.88 -3.93 13.78
C SER A 15 -17.37 -4.01 13.96
N ALA A 16 -16.82 -5.21 14.12
CA ALA A 16 -15.40 -5.42 14.02
C ALA A 16 -15.06 -4.96 12.60
N GLY A 17 -14.66 -3.69 12.50
CA GLY A 17 -14.45 -3.03 11.22
C GLY A 17 -13.39 -3.83 10.49
N ALA A 18 -13.79 -4.45 9.37
CA ALA A 18 -12.82 -5.01 8.47
C ALA A 18 -11.96 -3.85 7.99
N LEU A 19 -10.69 -3.81 8.39
CA LEU A 19 -9.77 -2.78 7.94
C LEU A 19 -9.79 -2.72 6.41
N THR A 20 -9.98 -1.53 5.84
CA THR A 20 -10.19 -1.37 4.39
C THR A 20 -8.86 -1.41 3.65
N LEU A 21 -8.72 -2.29 2.65
CA LEU A 21 -7.47 -2.39 1.89
C LEU A 21 -7.44 -1.36 0.75
N CYS A 22 -6.47 -0.44 0.80
CA CYS A 22 -6.38 0.73 -0.05
C CYS A 22 -5.48 0.53 -1.28
N ARG A 23 -5.82 1.24 -2.35
CA ARG A 23 -4.92 1.47 -3.49
C ARG A 23 -3.73 2.32 -3.09
N VAL A 24 -2.65 2.22 -3.87
CA VAL A 24 -1.42 2.98 -3.65
C VAL A 24 -1.02 3.83 -4.83
N ASP A 25 -0.47 5.00 -4.52
CA ASP A 25 0.27 5.85 -5.44
C ASP A 25 1.78 5.70 -5.19
N ARG A 26 2.58 5.97 -6.23
CA ARG A 26 4.00 5.67 -6.24
C ARG A 26 4.76 6.72 -7.04
N SER A 27 5.91 7.12 -6.52
CA SER A 27 6.81 8.07 -7.18
C SER A 27 8.25 7.67 -6.95
N ALA A 28 9.14 8.16 -7.82
CA ALA A 28 10.58 8.00 -7.66
C ALA A 28 11.28 9.35 -7.82
N THR A 29 12.20 9.63 -6.90
CA THR A 29 13.09 10.79 -6.97
C THR A 29 14.51 10.29 -7.25
N PRO A 30 15.20 10.79 -8.30
CA PRO A 30 16.58 10.38 -8.58
C PRO A 30 17.51 10.78 -7.43
N THR A 31 18.51 9.94 -7.16
CA THR A 31 19.62 10.28 -6.25
C THR A 31 20.78 10.90 -7.02
N ARG A 32 21.93 11.13 -6.37
CA ARG A 32 23.17 11.54 -7.05
C ARG A 32 23.83 10.41 -7.85
N VAL A 33 23.41 9.16 -7.66
CA VAL A 33 23.96 8.00 -8.34
C VAL A 33 23.04 7.61 -9.50
N PRO A 34 23.51 7.61 -10.76
CA PRO A 34 22.71 7.22 -11.90
C PRO A 34 22.07 5.83 -11.75
N GLY A 35 20.79 5.73 -12.08
CA GLY A 35 20.03 4.50 -11.95
C GLY A 35 19.61 4.13 -10.51
N ILE A 36 19.90 4.97 -9.51
CA ILE A 36 19.50 4.77 -8.12
C ILE A 36 18.52 5.86 -7.68
N TYR A 37 17.42 5.45 -7.05
CA TYR A 37 16.29 6.31 -6.71
C TYR A 37 15.87 6.17 -5.25
N ASN A 38 15.21 7.22 -4.74
CA ASN A 38 14.34 7.11 -3.58
C ASN A 38 12.93 6.87 -4.09
N VAL A 39 12.33 5.74 -3.74
CA VAL A 39 10.98 5.36 -4.15
C VAL A 39 10.04 5.58 -2.99
N THR A 40 9.02 6.41 -3.22
CA THR A 40 7.99 6.71 -2.24
C THR A 40 6.69 6.05 -2.67
N ILE A 41 6.06 5.33 -1.75
CA ILE A 41 4.73 4.74 -1.92
C ILE A 41 3.84 5.27 -0.80
N ARG A 42 2.60 5.60 -1.15
CA ARG A 42 1.58 6.08 -0.23
C ARG A 42 0.24 5.49 -0.62
N THR A 43 -0.68 5.41 0.33
CA THR A 43 -2.08 5.18 -0.01
C THR A 43 -2.61 6.32 -0.87
N VAL A 44 -3.60 6.03 -1.70
CA VAL A 44 -4.35 7.06 -2.43
C VAL A 44 -5.13 7.96 -1.44
N PRO A 45 -5.43 9.22 -1.78
CA PRO A 45 -6.10 10.16 -0.87
C PRO A 45 -7.49 9.73 -0.42
N GLU A 46 -8.20 8.95 -1.23
CA GLU A 46 -9.53 8.41 -0.91
C GLU A 46 -9.51 7.24 0.09
N CYS A 47 -8.33 6.84 0.57
CA CYS A 47 -8.21 5.78 1.57
C CYS A 47 -8.78 6.26 2.92
N PRO A 48 -9.75 5.53 3.52
CA PRO A 48 -10.34 5.89 4.80
C PRO A 48 -9.32 5.80 5.94
N GLU A 49 -9.59 6.45 7.08
CA GLU A 49 -8.64 6.55 8.21
C GLU A 49 -8.30 5.20 8.86
N ASP A 50 -9.21 4.24 8.82
CA ASP A 50 -9.04 2.85 9.27
C ASP A 50 -8.54 1.91 8.15
N GLY A 51 -8.24 2.48 6.98
CA GLY A 51 -7.70 1.74 5.85
C GLY A 51 -6.21 1.42 6.01
N TYR A 52 -5.68 0.59 5.11
CA TYR A 52 -4.25 0.30 5.02
C TYR A 52 -3.88 -0.24 3.64
N ALA A 53 -2.60 -0.22 3.28
CA ALA A 53 -2.09 -0.94 2.13
C ALA A 53 -0.92 -1.84 2.53
N VAL A 54 -0.73 -2.96 1.84
CA VAL A 54 0.42 -3.85 2.05
C VAL A 54 1.23 -3.90 0.77
N VAL A 55 2.48 -3.47 0.86
CA VAL A 55 3.34 -3.27 -0.31
C VAL A 55 4.74 -3.82 -0.10
N ARG A 56 5.45 -4.13 -1.17
CA ARG A 56 6.89 -4.43 -1.12
C ARG A 56 7.57 -4.04 -2.41
N LEU A 57 8.89 -4.04 -2.38
CA LEU A 57 9.71 -4.00 -3.59
C LEU A 57 10.08 -5.41 -4.07
N ALA A 58 10.36 -5.53 -5.37
CA ALA A 58 10.80 -6.77 -6.00
C ALA A 58 11.83 -6.51 -7.11
N SER A 59 12.87 -7.34 -7.17
CA SER A 59 13.99 -7.16 -8.11
C SER A 59 14.63 -8.48 -8.58
N GLY A 60 13.81 -9.49 -8.86
CA GLY A 60 14.28 -10.88 -8.97
C GLY A 60 14.55 -11.54 -7.60
N ARG A 61 14.53 -10.73 -6.53
CA ARG A 61 14.33 -11.14 -5.14
C ARG A 61 13.11 -10.42 -4.59
N GLU A 62 12.47 -11.02 -3.60
CA GLU A 62 11.35 -10.43 -2.90
C GLU A 62 11.82 -9.80 -1.58
N TYR A 63 11.41 -8.56 -1.33
CA TYR A 63 11.74 -7.84 -0.11
C TYR A 63 10.60 -7.95 0.92
N PRO A 64 10.84 -7.61 2.21
CA PRO A 64 9.80 -7.62 3.22
C PRO A 64 8.58 -6.78 2.82
N TRP A 65 7.41 -7.23 3.28
CA TRP A 65 6.17 -6.47 3.17
C TRP A 65 6.14 -5.34 4.19
N GLU A 66 5.66 -4.18 3.75
CA GLU A 66 5.42 -2.99 4.55
C GLU A 66 3.93 -2.71 4.58
N VAL A 67 3.44 -2.33 5.77
CA VAL A 67 2.05 -1.89 5.97
C VAL A 67 2.03 -0.37 5.99
N LEU A 68 1.26 0.22 5.08
CA LEU A 68 1.08 1.66 4.97
C LEU A 68 -0.24 2.07 5.60
N SER A 69 -0.17 3.02 6.52
CA SER A 69 -1.36 3.70 7.03
C SER A 69 -1.76 4.87 6.11
N PRO A 70 -3.03 5.27 6.13
CA PRO A 70 -3.54 6.40 5.36
C PRO A 70 -2.75 7.67 5.67
N GLY A 71 -2.38 8.43 4.63
CA GLY A 71 -1.65 9.68 4.77
C GLY A 71 -0.18 9.56 5.22
N ARG A 72 0.32 8.34 5.48
CA ARG A 72 1.72 8.10 5.84
C ARG A 72 2.50 7.45 4.70
N PRO A 73 3.27 8.22 3.91
CA PRO A 73 4.11 7.64 2.87
C PRO A 73 5.26 6.83 3.48
N PHE A 74 5.67 5.76 2.80
CA PHE A 74 6.90 5.04 3.07
C PHE A 74 7.88 5.24 1.93
N THR A 75 9.18 5.38 2.26
CA THR A 75 10.22 5.61 1.25
C THR A 75 11.34 4.59 1.40
N TRP A 76 11.55 3.80 0.34
CA TRP A 76 12.76 3.02 0.17
C TRP A 76 13.84 3.89 -0.48
N ARG A 77 15.04 3.81 0.06
CA ARG A 77 16.22 4.50 -0.46
C ARG A 77 17.12 3.51 -1.18
N GLY A 78 17.88 4.00 -2.15
CA GLY A 78 18.86 3.17 -2.85
C GLY A 78 18.24 2.15 -3.81
N VAL A 79 17.06 2.45 -4.37
CA VAL A 79 16.32 1.54 -5.23
C VAL A 79 16.86 1.62 -6.67
N PRO A 80 17.43 0.53 -7.21
CA PRO A 80 17.83 0.45 -8.61
C PRO A 80 16.65 0.55 -9.60
N TRP A 81 16.92 1.14 -10.76
CA TRP A 81 15.95 1.45 -11.81
C TRP A 81 15.13 0.25 -12.34
N TYR A 82 15.64 -0.97 -12.22
CA TYR A 82 14.98 -2.19 -12.72
C TYR A 82 14.02 -2.81 -11.69
N TRP A 83 13.93 -2.24 -10.49
CA TRP A 83 13.03 -2.72 -9.44
C TRP A 83 11.57 -2.40 -9.76
N ARG A 84 10.68 -3.20 -9.17
CA ARG A 84 9.23 -3.08 -9.30
C ARG A 84 8.59 -3.02 -7.92
N GLY A 85 7.36 -2.53 -7.85
CA GLY A 85 6.55 -2.63 -6.64
C GLY A 85 5.55 -3.77 -6.74
N GLN A 86 5.14 -4.28 -5.59
CA GLN A 86 4.01 -5.19 -5.46
C GLN A 86 3.07 -4.68 -4.37
N TRP A 87 1.77 -4.92 -4.55
CA TRP A 87 0.76 -4.64 -3.54
C TRP A 87 -0.24 -5.78 -3.46
N VAL A 88 -0.76 -6.00 -2.26
CA VAL A 88 -1.87 -6.92 -2.00
C VAL A 88 -3.16 -6.16 -2.28
N ALA A 89 -4.09 -6.73 -3.05
CA ALA A 89 -5.44 -6.18 -3.22
C ALA A 89 -6.38 -6.76 -2.17
N GLU A 90 -7.56 -6.15 -2.01
CA GLU A 90 -8.61 -6.62 -1.11
C GLU A 90 -8.99 -8.10 -1.33
N SER A 91 -8.93 -8.59 -2.57
CA SER A 91 -9.16 -10.00 -2.91
C SER A 91 -8.05 -10.96 -2.45
N GLY A 92 -7.00 -10.48 -1.78
CA GLY A 92 -5.80 -11.22 -1.43
C GLY A 92 -4.83 -11.44 -2.61
N LYS A 93 -5.21 -11.03 -3.83
CA LYS A 93 -4.36 -11.14 -5.01
C LYS A 93 -3.18 -10.16 -4.94
N ILE A 94 -1.99 -10.65 -5.27
CA ILE A 94 -0.79 -9.81 -5.40
C ILE A 94 -0.70 -9.26 -6.83
N TYR A 95 -0.55 -7.95 -6.93
CA TYR A 95 -0.34 -7.25 -8.19
C TYR A 95 1.06 -6.64 -8.23
N THR A 96 1.71 -6.75 -9.37
CA THR A 96 2.99 -6.09 -9.63
C THR A 96 2.75 -4.80 -10.41
N PHE A 97 3.44 -3.73 -10.05
CA PHE A 97 3.38 -2.45 -10.76
C PHE A 97 4.76 -1.88 -11.04
N LYS A 98 4.84 -1.11 -12.13
CA LYS A 98 6.02 -0.31 -12.46
C LYS A 98 6.04 0.94 -11.59
N ILE A 99 7.23 1.34 -11.18
CA ILE A 99 7.45 2.60 -10.47
C ILE A 99 7.82 3.66 -11.53
N PRO A 100 7.01 4.72 -11.69
CA PRO A 100 7.24 5.73 -12.71
C PRO A 100 8.53 6.52 -12.41
N GLY A 101 9.21 6.96 -13.47
CA GLY A 101 10.43 7.76 -13.36
C GLY A 101 11.72 6.97 -13.15
N LEU A 102 11.65 5.67 -12.88
CA LEU A 102 12.84 4.82 -12.85
C LEU A 102 13.43 4.67 -14.26
N ARG A 103 14.64 5.21 -14.44
CA ARG A 103 15.41 5.17 -15.69
C ARG A 103 16.77 4.53 -15.48
N ALA A 104 17.19 3.71 -16.44
CA ALA A 104 18.50 3.09 -16.49
C ALA A 104 19.64 4.13 -16.49
N PRO A 105 20.84 3.78 -15.96
CA PRO A 105 21.97 4.69 -15.86
C PRO A 105 22.39 5.31 -17.20
N TRP A 106 22.35 4.54 -18.29
CA TRP A 106 22.73 5.00 -19.63
C TRP A 106 21.67 5.87 -20.32
N MET A 107 20.52 6.09 -19.67
CA MET A 107 19.50 7.04 -20.13
C MET A 107 19.58 8.39 -19.40
N TRP A 108 20.63 8.60 -18.59
CA TRP A 108 20.94 9.90 -18.03
C TRP A 108 21.60 10.78 -19.10
N PRO A 109 21.24 12.08 -19.17
CA PRO A 109 21.82 13.02 -20.13
C PRO A 109 23.31 13.25 -19.86
#